data_AF-A0A7V9IVX4-F1
#
_entry.id   AF-A0A7V9IVX4-F1
#
_cell.length_a   1.000
_cell.length_b   1.000
_cell.length_c   1.000
_cell.angle_alpha   90.00
_cell.angle_beta   90.00
_cell.angle_gamma   90.00
#
_symmetry.space_group_name_H-M   'P 1'
#
loop_
_entity.id
_entity.type
_entity.pdbx_description
1 polymer ?
#
loop_
_entity_poly.entity_id
_entity_poly.type
_entity_poly.pdbx_seq_one_letter_code
_entity_poly.pdbx_strand_id
1 'polypeptide(L)'
;MFTPLAPLVDFNGVTLVLASVELWTRSVRLRIAGLNNDSSDRLDEEHRRALQGWAEEVRDAHARGMARDAPPREPGARLLDMGLALADGAGTDYRSAGSSSGGSGTEWRLEAAFEPGMPAGASELTVEVKDFDGSIVHEVELKLPEL
;
A
#
# COMPACT_ATOMS: atom_id res chain seq x y z
N MET A 1 18.93 -3.19 -0.23
CA MET A 1 17.80 -2.32 0.14
C MET A 1 18.24 -0.88 -0.07
N PHE A 2 17.43 -0.06 -0.72
CA PHE A 2 17.65 1.40 -0.78
C PHE A 2 16.34 2.13 -0.47
N THR A 3 16.46 3.36 0.05
CA THR A 3 15.36 4.16 0.59
C THR A 3 15.22 5.45 -0.23
N PRO A 4 14.50 5.43 -1.36
CA PRO A 4 14.42 6.59 -2.23
C PRO A 4 13.68 7.75 -1.59
N LEU A 5 12.77 7.50 -0.64
CA LEU A 5 11.83 8.49 -0.07
C LEU A 5 11.25 9.39 -1.18
N ALA A 6 10.85 8.76 -2.28
CA ALA A 6 10.30 9.46 -3.44
C ALA A 6 8.79 9.61 -3.25
N PRO A 7 8.22 10.83 -3.45
CA PRO A 7 6.78 10.99 -3.60
C PRO A 7 6.27 10.06 -4.68
N LEU A 8 5.20 9.34 -4.38
CA LEU A 8 4.57 8.41 -5.29
C LEU A 8 3.28 9.02 -5.85
N VAL A 9 2.28 9.30 -5.03
CA VAL A 9 1.01 9.86 -5.52
C VAL A 9 0.19 10.39 -4.35
N ASP A 10 -0.75 11.30 -4.61
CA ASP A 10 -1.85 11.53 -3.69
C ASP A 10 -2.98 10.54 -3.98
N PHE A 11 -3.27 9.63 -3.04
CA PHE A 11 -4.30 8.61 -3.18
C PHE A 11 -5.33 8.76 -2.07
N ASN A 12 -6.61 8.95 -2.44
CA ASN A 12 -7.70 9.22 -1.50
C ASN A 12 -7.41 10.36 -0.51
N GLY A 13 -6.66 11.39 -0.97
CA GLY A 13 -6.27 12.54 -0.15
C GLY A 13 -5.05 12.31 0.76
N VAL A 14 -4.45 11.12 0.75
CA VAL A 14 -3.22 10.80 1.50
C VAL A 14 -2.03 10.80 0.55
N THR A 15 -0.99 11.57 0.89
CA THR A 15 0.25 11.59 0.11
C THR A 15 1.05 10.33 0.40
N LEU A 16 1.28 9.51 -0.63
CA LEU A 16 2.04 8.28 -0.54
C LEU A 16 3.49 8.51 -0.97
N VAL A 17 4.42 7.88 -0.26
CA VAL A 17 5.84 7.85 -0.57
C VAL A 17 6.34 6.42 -0.72
N LEU A 18 7.23 6.20 -1.68
CA LEU A 18 7.99 4.97 -1.76
C LEU A 18 9.09 4.98 -0.71
N ALA A 19 8.85 4.29 0.41
CA ALA A 19 9.73 4.29 1.57
C ALA A 19 10.96 3.41 1.35
N SER A 20 10.80 2.22 0.76
CA SER A 20 11.92 1.34 0.47
C SER A 20 11.68 0.44 -0.73
N VAL A 21 12.77 0.11 -1.42
CA VAL A 21 12.83 -0.94 -2.45
C VAL A 21 13.85 -1.99 -2.03
N GLU A 22 13.43 -3.25 -2.03
CA GLU A 22 14.30 -4.40 -1.80
C GLU A 22 14.36 -5.27 -3.06
N LEU A 23 15.57 -5.40 -3.61
CA LEU A 23 15.86 -6.28 -4.73
C LEU A 23 16.38 -7.60 -4.19
N TRP A 24 15.62 -8.67 -4.36
CA TRP A 24 16.01 -10.03 -4.03
C TRP A 24 16.22 -10.83 -5.32
N THR A 25 16.95 -11.93 -5.22
CA THR A 25 17.21 -12.84 -6.35
C THR A 25 15.93 -13.43 -6.96
N ARG A 26 14.84 -13.49 -6.19
CA ARG A 26 13.56 -14.08 -6.61
C ARG A 26 12.38 -13.11 -6.62
N SER A 27 12.52 -11.93 -6.01
CA SER A 27 11.42 -10.98 -5.92
C SER A 27 11.91 -9.55 -5.78
N VAL A 28 11.05 -8.60 -6.13
CA VAL A 28 11.19 -7.20 -5.77
C VAL A 28 10.14 -6.89 -4.71
N ARG A 29 10.53 -6.23 -3.61
CA ARG A 29 9.59 -5.78 -2.58
C ARG A 29 9.57 -4.27 -2.49
N LEU A 30 8.38 -3.71 -2.50
CA LEU A 30 8.11 -2.29 -2.28
C LEU A 30 7.51 -2.10 -0.89
N ARG A 31 7.98 -1.09 -0.17
CA ARG A 31 7.25 -0.52 0.98
C ARG A 31 6.84 0.89 0.65
N ILE A 32 5.54 1.15 0.78
CA ILE A 32 4.92 2.44 0.56
C ILE A 32 4.33 2.89 1.91
N ALA A 33 4.49 4.17 2.21
CA ALA A 33 3.93 4.79 3.40
C ALA A 33 3.11 6.01 3.02
N GLY A 34 1.99 6.24 3.69
CA GLY A 34 1.27 7.51 3.66
C GLY A 34 1.90 8.48 4.65
N LEU A 35 2.08 9.72 4.23
CA LEU A 35 2.42 10.83 5.11
C LEU A 35 1.14 11.32 5.78
N ASN A 36 1.23 11.58 7.08
CA ASN A 36 0.11 12.13 7.83
C ASN A 36 -0.23 13.54 7.32
N ASN A 37 -1.51 13.78 7.09
CA ASN A 37 -2.08 15.05 6.70
C ASN A 37 -3.53 15.17 7.20
N ASP A 38 -4.18 16.31 6.97
CA ASP A 38 -5.55 16.56 7.43
C ASP A 38 -6.55 15.50 6.93
N SER A 39 -6.32 14.91 5.74
CA SER A 39 -7.18 13.87 5.19
C SER A 39 -6.98 12.53 5.89
N SER A 40 -5.73 12.11 6.14
CA SER A 40 -5.45 10.88 6.91
C SER A 40 -6.00 11.00 8.32
N ASP A 41 -5.80 12.15 8.97
CA ASP A 41 -6.27 12.40 10.35
C ASP A 41 -7.80 12.34 10.43
N ARG A 42 -8.49 12.90 9.43
CA ARG A 42 -9.95 12.80 9.34
C ARG A 42 -10.42 11.35 9.15
N LEU A 43 -9.77 10.59 8.27
CA LEU A 43 -10.13 9.20 8.00
C LEU A 43 -9.89 8.30 9.22
N ASP A 44 -8.80 8.53 9.95
CA ASP A 44 -8.47 7.83 11.19
C ASP A 44 -9.51 8.14 12.27
N GLU A 45 -9.92 9.40 12.40
CA GLU A 45 -10.95 9.84 13.34
C GLU A 45 -12.34 9.25 13.00
N GLU A 46 -12.71 9.23 11.72
CA GLU A 46 -13.94 8.58 11.23
C GLU A 46 -13.96 7.09 11.58
N HIS A 47 -12.84 6.38 11.31
CA HIS A 47 -12.72 4.98 11.66
C HIS A 47 -12.79 4.75 13.17
N ARG A 48 -12.11 5.57 13.97
CA ARG A 48 -12.14 5.49 15.43
C ARG A 48 -13.55 5.60 15.99
N ARG A 49 -14.36 6.54 15.46
CA ARG A 49 -15.78 6.69 15.84
C ARG A 49 -16.61 5.49 15.42
N ALA A 50 -16.43 5.02 14.19
CA ALA A 50 -17.15 3.84 13.69
C ALA A 50 -16.82 2.58 14.50
N LEU A 51 -15.55 2.39 14.85
CA LEU A 51 -15.10 1.25 15.64
C LEU A 51 -15.64 1.31 17.07
N GLN A 52 -15.73 2.50 17.66
CA GLN A 52 -16.36 2.69 18.97
C GLN A 52 -17.85 2.31 18.94
N GLY A 53 -18.60 2.80 17.94
CA GLY A 53 -20.02 2.46 17.77
C GLY A 53 -20.22 0.95 17.56
N TRP A 54 -19.43 0.35 16.67
CA TRP A 54 -19.45 -1.10 16.46
C TRP A 54 -19.14 -1.89 17.74
N ALA A 55 -18.20 -1.44 18.57
CA ALA A 55 -17.87 -2.11 19.83
C ALA A 55 -19.02 -2.07 20.85
N GLU A 56 -19.83 -1.00 20.85
CA GLU A 56 -21.06 -0.90 21.64
C GLU A 56 -22.11 -1.89 21.14
N GLU A 57 -22.37 -1.90 19.84
CA GLU A 57 -23.33 -2.82 19.19
C GLU A 57 -22.96 -4.29 19.40
N VAL A 58 -21.66 -4.64 19.33
CA VAL A 58 -21.16 -5.99 19.59
C VAL A 58 -21.42 -6.44 21.03
N ARG A 59 -21.26 -5.54 22.01
CA ARG A 59 -21.56 -5.86 23.42
C ARG A 59 -23.04 -6.19 23.61
N ASP A 60 -23.92 -5.40 23.01
CA ASP A 60 -25.36 -5.59 23.09
C ASP A 60 -25.83 -6.84 22.31
N ALA A 61 -25.24 -7.13 21.15
CA ALA A 61 -25.53 -8.32 20.37
C ALA A 61 -25.08 -9.59 21.10
N HIS A 62 -23.89 -9.57 21.71
CA HIS A 62 -23.36 -10.67 22.51
C HIS A 62 -24.26 -10.95 23.73
N ALA A 63 -24.70 -9.92 24.44
CA ALA A 63 -25.63 -10.08 25.57
C ALA A 63 -26.98 -10.72 25.16
N ARG A 64 -27.36 -10.61 23.89
CA ARG A 64 -28.59 -11.16 23.31
C ARG A 64 -28.38 -12.46 22.51
N GLY A 65 -27.16 -13.00 22.47
CA GLY A 65 -26.84 -14.22 21.73
C GLY A 65 -27.01 -14.13 20.21
N MET A 66 -26.89 -12.93 19.63
CA MET A 66 -27.07 -12.69 18.20
C MET A 66 -25.75 -12.70 17.42
N ALA A 67 -25.83 -13.04 16.13
CA ALA A 67 -24.72 -12.85 15.19
C ALA A 67 -24.41 -11.35 15.00
N ARG A 68 -23.15 -11.05 14.65
CA ARG A 68 -22.63 -9.68 14.55
C ARG A 68 -22.16 -9.35 13.14
N ASP A 69 -22.23 -8.08 12.80
CA ASP A 69 -21.64 -7.53 11.59
C ASP A 69 -20.10 -7.43 11.72
N ALA A 70 -19.43 -7.42 10.57
CA ALA A 70 -17.98 -7.27 10.50
C ALA A 70 -17.54 -5.91 11.08
N PRO A 71 -16.33 -5.81 11.68
CA PRO A 71 -15.79 -4.54 12.13
C PRO A 71 -15.63 -3.57 10.94
N PRO A 72 -15.68 -2.25 11.18
CA PRO A 72 -15.37 -1.26 10.16
C PRO A 72 -13.99 -1.52 9.54
N ARG A 73 -13.88 -1.35 8.22
CA ARG A 73 -12.61 -1.47 7.49
C ARG A 73 -11.63 -0.40 8.01
N GLU A 74 -10.39 -0.81 8.31
CA GLU A 74 -9.32 0.13 8.70
C GLU A 74 -8.97 1.09 7.55
N PRO A 75 -8.57 2.35 7.84
CA PRO A 75 -8.28 3.34 6.80
C PRO A 75 -7.18 2.88 5.85
N GLY A 76 -6.08 2.33 6.39
CA GLY A 76 -4.94 1.85 5.62
C GLY A 76 -5.27 0.71 4.65
N ALA A 77 -6.34 -0.05 4.89
CA ALA A 77 -6.77 -1.11 3.97
C ALA A 77 -7.20 -0.57 2.61
N ARG A 78 -7.53 0.72 2.49
CA ARG A 78 -7.79 1.39 1.20
C ARG A 78 -6.58 1.33 0.27
N LEU A 79 -5.36 1.24 0.80
CA LEU A 79 -4.16 1.13 -0.02
C LEU A 79 -4.10 -0.17 -0.83
N LEU A 80 -4.82 -1.22 -0.41
CA LEU A 80 -4.95 -2.46 -1.19
C LEU A 80 -5.78 -2.28 -2.46
N ASP A 81 -6.56 -1.20 -2.55
CA ASP A 81 -7.35 -0.88 -3.73
C ASP A 81 -6.50 -0.18 -4.82
N MET A 82 -5.27 0.23 -4.48
CA MET A 82 -4.33 0.86 -5.41
C MET A 82 -3.66 -0.19 -6.30
N GLY A 83 -3.75 -0.03 -7.61
CA GLY A 83 -3.02 -0.86 -8.55
C GLY A 83 -1.53 -0.51 -8.58
N LEU A 84 -0.66 -1.52 -8.52
CA LEU A 84 0.78 -1.34 -8.65
C LEU A 84 1.33 -2.25 -9.75
N ALA A 85 2.26 -1.72 -10.54
CA ALA A 85 3.03 -2.49 -11.51
C ALA A 85 4.50 -2.06 -11.50
N LEU A 86 5.36 -2.96 -11.98
CA LEU A 86 6.79 -2.71 -12.13
C LEU A 86 7.20 -2.89 -13.59
N ALA A 87 8.13 -2.06 -14.02
CA ALA A 87 8.82 -2.19 -15.29
C ALA A 87 10.32 -1.93 -15.11
N ASP A 88 11.14 -2.45 -16.01
CA ASP A 88 12.58 -2.15 -16.09
C ASP A 88 13.02 -2.00 -17.54
N GLY A 89 14.24 -1.47 -17.75
CA GLY A 89 14.82 -1.32 -19.08
C GLY A 89 15.16 -2.65 -19.79
N ALA A 90 15.03 -3.79 -19.11
CA ALA A 90 15.25 -5.11 -19.67
C ALA A 90 13.97 -5.77 -20.21
N GLY A 91 12.81 -5.16 -19.97
CA GLY A 91 11.51 -5.68 -20.41
C GLY A 91 11.01 -6.87 -19.58
N THR A 92 11.36 -6.94 -18.30
CA THR A 92 10.93 -8.02 -17.42
C THR A 92 9.42 -7.98 -17.18
N ASP A 93 8.73 -9.12 -17.37
CA ASP A 93 7.31 -9.30 -17.04
C ASP A 93 7.13 -9.53 -15.53
N TYR A 94 7.16 -8.46 -14.74
CA TYR A 94 6.87 -8.54 -13.31
C TYR A 94 5.39 -8.79 -13.02
N ARG A 95 5.13 -9.75 -12.14
CA ARG A 95 3.78 -10.11 -11.67
C ARG A 95 3.67 -9.87 -10.18
N SER A 96 2.54 -9.32 -9.74
CA SER A 96 2.24 -9.19 -8.32
C SER A 96 2.15 -10.58 -7.69
N ALA A 97 2.97 -10.82 -6.68
CA ALA A 97 2.98 -12.04 -5.86
C ALA A 97 2.15 -11.88 -4.57
N GLY A 98 1.72 -10.66 -4.27
CA GLY A 98 0.88 -10.34 -3.12
C GLY A 98 1.09 -8.93 -2.60
N SER A 99 0.15 -8.47 -1.80
CA SER A 99 0.27 -7.21 -1.09
C SER A 99 -0.43 -7.30 0.26
N SER A 100 0.08 -6.55 1.22
CA SER A 100 -0.54 -6.39 2.54
C SER A 100 -0.50 -4.94 2.95
N SER A 101 -1.62 -4.43 3.42
CA SER A 101 -1.66 -3.22 4.23
C SER A 101 -1.67 -3.60 5.69
N GLY A 102 -1.25 -2.69 6.56
CA GLY A 102 -1.48 -2.90 7.98
C GLY A 102 -1.11 -1.71 8.83
N GLY A 103 -1.51 -1.82 10.10
CA GLY A 103 -1.06 -0.95 11.16
C GLY A 103 -1.82 -1.15 12.47
N SER A 104 -1.53 -0.30 13.46
CA SER A 104 -2.31 -0.20 14.70
C SER A 104 -3.63 0.59 14.56
N GLY A 105 -4.05 0.91 13.33
CA GLY A 105 -5.29 1.62 13.00
C GLY A 105 -5.10 3.02 12.41
N THR A 106 -3.90 3.62 12.54
CA THR A 106 -3.56 4.95 12.00
C THR A 106 -2.41 4.92 10.99
N GLU A 107 -1.80 3.75 10.79
CA GLU A 107 -0.64 3.65 9.91
C GLU A 107 -1.11 3.43 8.48
N TRP A 108 -0.67 4.30 7.59
CA TRP A 108 -0.86 4.18 6.16
C TRP A 108 0.36 3.45 5.60
N ARG A 109 0.33 2.11 5.59
CA ARG A 109 1.43 1.29 5.06
C ARG A 109 0.92 0.23 4.09
N LEU A 110 1.68 0.06 3.02
CA LEU A 110 1.48 -0.99 2.04
C LEU A 110 2.83 -1.66 1.75
N GLU A 111 2.86 -2.98 1.86
CA GLU A 111 3.94 -3.82 1.35
C GLU A 111 3.43 -4.57 0.12
N ALA A 112 4.21 -4.53 -0.97
CA ALA A 112 3.88 -5.23 -2.21
C ALA A 112 5.09 -6.05 -2.68
N ALA A 113 4.84 -7.26 -3.16
CA ALA A 113 5.87 -8.17 -3.68
C ALA A 113 5.61 -8.51 -5.14
N PHE A 114 6.67 -8.55 -5.93
CA PHE A 114 6.64 -8.85 -7.36
C PHE A 114 7.66 -9.94 -7.70
N GLU A 115 7.32 -10.78 -8.68
CA GLU A 115 8.20 -11.81 -9.23
C GLU A 115 8.28 -11.67 -10.76
N PRO A 116 9.41 -11.99 -11.41
CA PRO A 116 10.64 -12.53 -10.83
C PRO A 116 11.46 -11.47 -10.06
N GLY A 117 12.63 -11.87 -9.54
CA GLY A 117 13.61 -10.92 -9.03
C GLY A 117 14.24 -10.09 -10.15
N MET A 118 14.87 -8.97 -9.76
CA MET A 118 15.51 -8.05 -10.71
C MET A 118 16.56 -8.80 -11.56
N PRO A 119 16.54 -8.68 -12.91
CA PRO A 119 17.53 -9.34 -13.74
C PRO A 119 18.91 -8.68 -13.56
N ALA A 120 19.96 -9.47 -13.75
CA ALA A 120 21.33 -8.96 -13.73
C ALA A 120 21.52 -7.94 -14.86
N GLY A 121 22.02 -6.76 -14.52
CA GLY A 121 22.29 -5.68 -15.48
C GLY A 121 21.17 -4.66 -15.66
N ALA A 122 20.01 -4.82 -15.01
CA ALA A 122 19.04 -3.73 -14.94
C ALA A 122 19.60 -2.57 -14.09
N SER A 123 19.55 -1.37 -14.65
CA SER A 123 20.05 -0.13 -14.03
C SER A 123 18.93 0.79 -13.55
N GLU A 124 17.68 0.48 -13.90
CA GLU A 124 16.52 1.28 -13.56
C GLU A 124 15.31 0.40 -13.24
N LEU A 125 14.46 0.90 -12.36
CA LEU A 125 13.17 0.33 -12.01
C LEU A 125 12.12 1.42 -12.08
N THR A 126 11.05 1.16 -12.80
CA THR A 126 9.86 1.99 -12.84
C THR A 126 8.79 1.38 -11.93
N VAL A 127 8.22 2.21 -11.05
CA VAL A 127 7.03 1.87 -10.26
C VAL A 127 5.85 2.63 -10.84
N GLU A 128 4.87 1.91 -11.35
CA GLU A 128 3.62 2.48 -11.87
C GLU A 128 2.51 2.36 -10.83
N VAL A 129 1.78 3.44 -10.63
CA VAL A 129 0.52 3.45 -9.87
C VAL A 129 -0.64 3.50 -10.84
N LYS A 130 -1.60 2.59 -10.66
CA LYS A 130 -2.76 2.43 -11.53
C LYS A 130 -4.05 2.75 -10.79
N ASP A 131 -4.96 3.42 -11.50
CA ASP A 131 -6.34 3.61 -11.05
C ASP A 131 -7.18 2.33 -11.28
N PHE A 132 -8.44 2.35 -10.84
CA PHE A 132 -9.38 1.23 -10.94
C PHE A 132 -9.65 0.77 -12.38
N ASP A 133 -9.53 1.66 -13.36
CA ASP A 133 -9.68 1.33 -14.78
C ASP A 133 -8.39 0.77 -15.43
N GLY A 134 -7.32 0.66 -14.65
CA GLY A 134 -6.01 0.18 -15.08
C GLY A 134 -5.13 1.24 -15.73
N SER A 135 -5.60 2.49 -15.86
CA SER A 135 -4.79 3.61 -16.36
C SER A 135 -3.67 3.96 -15.37
N ILE A 136 -2.50 4.31 -15.91
CA ILE A 136 -1.37 4.77 -15.10
C ILE A 136 -1.65 6.23 -14.70
N VAL A 137 -1.75 6.47 -13.39
CA VAL A 137 -1.96 7.82 -12.83
C VAL A 137 -0.67 8.44 -12.31
N HIS A 138 0.33 7.61 -12.02
CA HIS A 138 1.66 8.09 -11.66
C HIS A 138 2.73 7.05 -11.98
N GLU A 139 3.94 7.55 -12.23
CA GLU A 139 5.11 6.74 -12.48
C GLU A 139 6.31 7.32 -11.73
N VAL A 140 7.05 6.47 -11.03
CA VAL A 140 8.33 6.84 -10.40
C VAL A 140 9.44 5.99 -10.99
N GLU A 141 10.35 6.64 -11.70
CA GLU A 141 11.58 6.03 -12.17
C GLU A 141 12.66 6.09 -11.08
N LEU A 142 13.32 4.96 -10.83
CA LEU A 142 14.37 4.81 -9.84
C LEU A 142 15.65 4.34 -10.53
N LYS A 143 16.73 5.10 -10.37
CA LYS A 143 18.05 4.59 -10.71
C LYS A 143 18.50 3.60 -9.64
N LEU A 144 18.87 2.40 -10.09
CA LEU A 144 19.38 1.36 -9.20
C LEU A 144 20.84 1.65 -8.85
N PRO A 145 21.24 1.35 -7.59
CA PRO A 145 22.65 1.37 -7.26
C PRO A 145 23.40 0.30 -8.06
N GLU A 146 24.65 0.60 -8.44
CA GLU A 146 25.56 -0.43 -8.96
C GLU A 146 25.74 -1.51 -7.88
N LEU A 147 25.43 -2.77 -8.23
CA LEU A 147 25.53 -3.94 -7.36
C LEU A 147 26.90 -4.62 -7.47
#